data_AF-A0A966KQU2-F1
#
_entry.id   AF-A0A966KQU2-F1
#
_cell.length_a   1.000
_cell.length_b   1.000
_cell.length_c   1.000
_cell.angle_alpha   90.00
_cell.angle_beta   90.00
_cell.angle_gamma   90.00
#
_symmetry.space_group_name_H-M   'P 1'
#
loop_
_entity.id
_entity.type
_entity.pdbx_description
1 polymer ?
#
loop_
_entity_poly.entity_id
_entity_poly.type
_entity_poly.pdbx_seq_one_letter_code
_entity_poly.pdbx_strand_id
1 'polypeptide(L)'
;MAVYSSVLDMIGNTPMVDVSVLSPNPAVRILGKMESQNPAGSVKDRIALNMILEAEADGTLTPGRTIIEPSSGNTGIALAMIARIKGYPIKIVLPENVSIERRQLLEIYGAEIILSPGSEGSNGAVKRAIALADEHPEWAFLYQYANEANPRAHYEHTGPEIWADCPEITHFVAGLGTSGTLMGVGSFLKEKNPDIKVLAVEPPLGESVEGLRNLDEGYIPPVYEKWGGPELLDGKRIVRPRESIEYTRLLAEKCGIFSGISAGAALAGAVRVAGQIDKGTIVFIVCDGGWKYLSTGAWTDDIDEVTSRAEKIIYFPGPAASGPHRNLRIGRVRGSPNYPRPVDSRPIGMFDSGFGGLTVARALIDLLPGEDLVYVGDTGRYPYGPRPLSEVRGFAHEIAGHLLDRHDVKMIVVACNTASAAALNELQVAMPIPVVGVIEPGVRSLVAATRSGHIGVIGTVGTIGSGAYQAAVAETDAAVTLTCAACPGFVEFVERGDTDSDQVHVLAERLLAPLREAGVDTLLLGCTHYPFLARTITDVMGRDVVLVDSADETAFRVRELLTDLGLARTGAGPVGHHIFESSGDVEVFRRLGRGMLGPELDDVRAVAWN
;
A
#
# COMPACT_ATOMS: atom_id res chain seq x y z
N MET A 1 -30.53 13.92 26.49
CA MET A 1 -30.36 12.74 25.60
C MET A 1 -31.73 12.36 25.08
N ALA A 2 -31.82 11.98 23.80
CA ALA A 2 -33.03 11.39 23.25
C ALA A 2 -33.24 9.99 23.85
N VAL A 3 -34.49 9.54 23.93
CA VAL A 3 -34.85 8.18 24.33
C VAL A 3 -35.10 7.38 23.06
N TYR A 4 -34.34 6.30 22.87
CA TYR A 4 -34.47 5.38 21.73
C TYR A 4 -35.20 4.10 22.16
N SER A 5 -35.93 3.47 21.24
CA SER A 5 -36.69 2.24 21.54
C SER A 5 -35.79 1.00 21.53
N SER A 6 -34.74 1.05 20.71
CA SER A 6 -33.71 0.03 20.60
C SER A 6 -32.34 0.68 20.45
N VAL A 7 -31.30 -0.05 20.83
CA VAL A 7 -29.91 0.32 20.52
C VAL A 7 -29.67 0.38 19.00
N LEU A 8 -30.47 -0.36 18.21
CA LEU A 8 -30.42 -0.30 16.74
C LEU A 8 -30.81 1.09 16.20
N ASP A 9 -31.69 1.80 16.90
CA ASP A 9 -32.12 3.15 16.52
C ASP A 9 -31.02 4.20 16.76
N MET A 10 -29.93 3.81 17.45
CA MET A 10 -28.75 4.63 17.66
C MET A 10 -27.66 4.40 16.59
N ILE A 11 -27.89 3.49 15.64
CA ILE A 11 -26.95 3.27 14.52
C ILE A 11 -27.04 4.47 13.57
N GLY A 12 -25.90 5.08 13.27
CA GLY A 12 -25.78 6.26 12.43
C GLY A 12 -25.91 7.58 13.18
N ASN A 13 -26.17 8.66 12.43
CA ASN A 13 -26.16 10.04 12.94
C ASN A 13 -24.90 10.37 13.78
N THR A 14 -23.75 9.87 13.33
CA THR A 14 -22.49 9.99 14.06
C THR A 14 -21.93 11.40 13.92
N PRO A 15 -21.27 11.96 14.95
CA PRO A 15 -20.73 13.32 14.86
C PRO A 15 -19.52 13.40 13.93
N MET A 16 -19.19 14.61 13.46
CA MET A 16 -17.88 14.94 12.89
C MET A 16 -17.08 15.79 13.87
N VAL A 17 -15.77 15.54 13.94
CA VAL A 17 -14.84 16.30 14.79
C VAL A 17 -13.78 16.95 13.93
N ASP A 18 -13.53 18.25 14.17
CA ASP A 18 -12.48 18.99 13.51
C ASP A 18 -11.10 18.59 14.06
N VAL A 19 -10.24 18.06 13.19
CA VAL A 19 -8.87 17.64 13.51
C VAL A 19 -7.85 18.45 12.70
N SER A 20 -8.22 19.65 12.26
CA SER A 20 -7.37 20.50 11.41
C SER A 20 -6.05 20.92 12.08
N VAL A 21 -5.89 20.70 13.38
CA VAL A 21 -4.59 20.80 14.08
C VAL A 21 -3.53 19.87 13.50
N LEU A 22 -3.94 18.79 12.82
CA LEU A 22 -3.07 17.85 12.12
C LEU A 22 -2.90 18.18 10.63
N SER A 23 -3.55 19.24 10.13
CA SER A 23 -3.41 19.66 8.74
C SER A 23 -2.05 20.32 8.51
N PRO A 24 -1.29 19.92 7.47
CA PRO A 24 -0.05 20.61 7.09
C PRO A 24 -0.33 21.93 6.36
N ASN A 25 -1.56 22.15 5.88
CA ASN A 25 -1.99 23.36 5.21
C ASN A 25 -3.07 24.08 6.04
N PRO A 26 -2.81 25.31 6.54
CA PRO A 26 -3.76 26.05 7.36
C PRO A 26 -5.03 26.48 6.61
N ALA A 27 -5.04 26.44 5.27
CA ALA A 27 -6.22 26.70 4.44
C ALA A 27 -7.05 25.43 4.16
N VAL A 28 -6.65 24.28 4.70
CA VAL A 28 -7.35 23.00 4.53
C VAL A 28 -7.87 22.51 5.87
N ARG A 29 -9.19 22.33 5.97
CA ARG A 29 -9.85 21.72 7.12
C ARG A 29 -9.85 20.20 6.97
N ILE A 30 -9.61 19.48 8.06
CA ILE A 30 -9.71 18.02 8.11
C ILE A 30 -10.72 17.65 9.20
N LEU A 31 -11.76 16.91 8.82
CA LEU A 31 -12.85 16.47 9.70
C LEU A 31 -12.90 14.93 9.77
N GLY A 32 -12.95 14.38 10.98
CA GLY A 32 -13.15 12.95 11.21
C GLY A 32 -14.62 12.63 11.46
N LYS A 33 -15.25 11.82 10.59
CA LYS A 33 -16.60 11.25 10.80
C LYS A 33 -16.52 10.08 11.78
N MET A 34 -17.11 10.25 12.95
CA MET A 34 -16.89 9.41 14.13
C MET A 34 -17.73 8.13 14.13
N GLU A 35 -17.48 7.24 13.17
CA GLU A 35 -18.15 5.94 13.08
C GLU A 35 -17.85 5.00 14.25
N SER A 36 -16.82 5.30 15.04
CA SER A 36 -16.56 4.69 16.34
C SER A 36 -17.67 4.90 17.38
N GLN A 37 -18.59 5.84 17.17
CA GLN A 37 -19.71 6.15 18.06
C GLN A 37 -20.98 5.33 17.78
N ASN A 38 -20.97 4.45 16.78
CA ASN A 38 -22.03 3.47 16.64
C ASN A 38 -22.02 2.49 17.84
N PRO A 39 -23.14 1.81 18.15
CA PRO A 39 -23.27 1.00 19.36
C PRO A 39 -22.26 -0.14 19.56
N ALA A 40 -21.92 -0.89 18.51
CA ALA A 40 -20.86 -1.90 18.53
C ALA A 40 -19.46 -1.30 18.24
N GLY A 41 -19.39 0.04 18.13
CA GLY A 41 -18.17 0.82 18.09
C GLY A 41 -17.50 0.85 16.72
N SER A 42 -18.26 0.72 15.63
CA SER A 42 -17.69 0.80 14.27
C SER A 42 -18.68 1.21 13.18
N VAL A 43 -18.14 1.59 12.02
CA VAL A 43 -18.88 1.82 10.77
C VAL A 43 -19.70 0.61 10.30
N LYS A 44 -19.36 -0.59 10.75
CA LYS A 44 -19.98 -1.83 10.27
C LYS A 44 -21.40 -2.07 10.81
N ASP A 45 -21.78 -1.36 11.86
CA ASP A 45 -23.14 -1.37 12.42
C ASP A 45 -24.17 -1.00 11.35
N ARG A 46 -23.84 -0.02 10.50
CA ARG A 46 -24.69 0.44 9.39
C ARG A 46 -24.96 -0.66 8.38
N ILE A 47 -23.88 -1.28 7.89
CA ILE A 47 -23.98 -2.29 6.84
C ILE A 47 -24.61 -3.58 7.37
N ALA A 48 -24.32 -3.94 8.62
CA ALA A 48 -24.88 -5.12 9.26
C ALA A 48 -26.40 -4.98 9.46
N LEU A 49 -26.85 -3.81 9.91
CA LEU A 49 -28.29 -3.51 10.02
C LEU A 49 -28.95 -3.57 8.65
N ASN A 50 -28.37 -2.90 7.65
CA ASN A 50 -28.99 -2.83 6.33
C ASN A 50 -29.05 -4.20 5.63
N MET A 51 -27.98 -5.00 5.70
CA MET A 51 -27.98 -6.36 5.15
C MET A 51 -29.04 -7.27 5.82
N ILE A 52 -29.24 -7.15 7.13
CA ILE A 52 -30.28 -7.92 7.84
C ILE A 52 -31.67 -7.43 7.45
N LEU A 53 -31.91 -6.12 7.39
CA LEU A 53 -33.22 -5.57 7.00
C LEU A 53 -33.58 -5.92 5.56
N GLU A 54 -32.63 -5.87 4.63
CA GLU A 54 -32.86 -6.25 3.23
C GLU A 54 -33.15 -7.76 3.12
N ALA A 55 -32.39 -8.59 3.83
CA ALA A 55 -32.63 -10.04 3.87
C ALA A 55 -33.97 -10.40 4.55
N GLU A 56 -34.42 -9.64 5.54
CA GLU A 56 -35.76 -9.79 6.13
C GLU A 56 -36.85 -9.41 5.11
N ALA A 57 -36.64 -8.33 4.36
CA ALA A 57 -37.61 -7.80 3.41
C ALA A 57 -37.77 -8.67 2.16
N ASP A 58 -36.68 -9.25 1.65
CA ASP A 58 -36.70 -10.12 0.46
C ASP A 58 -36.98 -11.60 0.78
N GLY A 59 -37.05 -11.97 2.06
CA GLY A 59 -37.33 -13.33 2.54
C GLY A 59 -36.09 -14.24 2.59
N THR A 60 -34.90 -13.74 2.29
CA THR A 60 -33.63 -14.46 2.48
C THR A 60 -33.40 -14.81 3.94
N LEU A 61 -33.86 -13.98 4.88
CA LEU A 61 -33.75 -14.21 6.31
C LEU A 61 -35.15 -14.27 6.96
N THR A 62 -35.50 -15.45 7.48
CA THR A 62 -36.78 -15.70 8.16
C THR A 62 -36.53 -16.14 9.62
N PRO A 63 -37.52 -15.99 10.53
CA PRO A 63 -37.33 -16.32 11.94
C PRO A 63 -36.74 -17.72 12.17
N GLY A 64 -35.66 -17.80 12.94
CA GLY A 64 -34.95 -19.05 13.25
C GLY A 64 -33.90 -19.48 12.22
N ARG A 65 -33.81 -18.83 11.05
CA ARG A 65 -32.76 -19.10 10.05
C ARG A 65 -31.40 -18.61 10.55
N THR A 66 -30.37 -19.44 10.39
CA THR A 66 -28.99 -19.14 10.84
C THR A 66 -28.29 -18.21 9.85
N ILE A 67 -27.66 -17.15 10.33
CA ILE A 67 -26.77 -16.28 9.54
C ILE A 67 -25.36 -16.87 9.52
N ILE A 68 -24.70 -16.85 8.36
CA ILE A 68 -23.28 -17.19 8.21
C ILE A 68 -22.56 -16.02 7.53
N GLU A 69 -21.41 -15.58 8.07
CA GLU A 69 -20.61 -14.49 7.48
C GLU A 69 -19.10 -14.73 7.69
N PRO A 70 -18.23 -14.47 6.70
CA PRO A 70 -16.80 -14.43 6.88
C PRO A 70 -16.39 -13.05 7.39
N SER A 71 -15.90 -12.97 8.63
CA SER A 71 -15.45 -11.70 9.20
C SER A 71 -14.40 -11.90 10.28
N SER A 72 -13.18 -11.41 10.02
CA SER A 72 -12.10 -11.28 11.00
C SER A 72 -12.26 -10.06 11.94
N GLY A 73 -13.31 -9.25 11.78
CA GLY A 73 -13.41 -7.95 12.43
C GLY A 73 -14.81 -7.44 12.74
N ASN A 74 -15.00 -6.15 12.51
CA ASN A 74 -16.16 -5.37 12.95
C ASN A 74 -17.51 -5.82 12.39
N THR A 75 -17.55 -6.36 11.16
CA THR A 75 -18.82 -6.81 10.55
C THR A 75 -19.44 -7.95 11.34
N GLY A 76 -18.64 -8.93 11.76
CA GLY A 76 -19.10 -10.04 12.59
C GLY A 76 -19.64 -9.57 13.94
N ILE A 77 -18.98 -8.61 14.58
CA ILE A 77 -19.42 -8.05 15.87
C ILE A 77 -20.77 -7.34 15.71
N ALA A 78 -20.90 -6.49 14.69
CA ALA A 78 -22.13 -5.77 14.40
C ALA A 78 -23.29 -6.73 14.07
N LEU A 79 -23.05 -7.71 13.18
CA LEU A 79 -24.05 -8.74 12.86
C LEU A 79 -24.43 -9.55 14.09
N ALA A 80 -23.47 -9.94 14.94
CA ALA A 80 -23.75 -10.72 16.15
C ALA A 80 -24.63 -9.94 17.12
N MET A 81 -24.34 -8.65 17.36
CA MET A 81 -25.18 -7.79 18.19
C MET A 81 -26.61 -7.71 17.65
N ILE A 82 -26.77 -7.46 16.34
CA ILE A 82 -28.08 -7.27 15.71
C ILE A 82 -28.86 -8.59 15.65
N ALA A 83 -28.20 -9.69 15.28
CA ALA A 83 -28.76 -11.03 15.25
C ALA A 83 -29.26 -11.45 16.64
N ARG A 84 -28.50 -11.14 17.69
CA ARG A 84 -28.90 -11.42 19.08
C ARG A 84 -30.18 -10.68 19.48
N ILE A 85 -30.31 -9.42 19.09
CA ILE A 85 -31.50 -8.59 19.37
C ILE A 85 -32.72 -9.09 18.58
N LYS A 86 -32.51 -9.50 17.32
CA LYS A 86 -33.58 -9.96 16.42
C LYS A 86 -33.90 -11.46 16.55
N GLY A 87 -33.11 -12.22 17.30
CA GLY A 87 -33.34 -13.64 17.57
C GLY A 87 -32.83 -14.60 16.48
N TYR A 88 -31.83 -14.20 15.70
CA TYR A 88 -31.20 -15.07 14.70
C TYR A 88 -29.98 -15.81 15.29
N PRO A 89 -29.87 -17.14 15.09
CA PRO A 89 -28.60 -17.84 15.27
C PRO A 89 -27.56 -17.28 14.29
N ILE A 90 -26.32 -17.13 14.73
CA ILE A 90 -25.25 -16.59 13.87
C ILE A 90 -23.96 -17.37 14.04
N LYS A 91 -23.32 -17.64 12.89
CA LYS A 91 -22.02 -18.28 12.76
C LYS A 91 -21.07 -17.31 12.08
N ILE A 92 -19.91 -17.07 12.69
CA ILE A 92 -18.87 -16.19 12.13
C ILE A 92 -17.63 -17.02 11.81
N VAL A 93 -17.21 -16.97 10.55
CA VAL A 93 -15.97 -17.60 10.11
C VAL A 93 -14.84 -16.59 10.20
N LEU A 94 -13.79 -16.91 10.95
CA LEU A 94 -12.66 -16.00 11.16
C LEU A 94 -11.33 -16.74 11.36
N PRO A 95 -10.20 -16.12 11.02
CA PRO A 95 -8.90 -16.78 11.12
C PRO A 95 -8.35 -16.83 12.56
N GLU A 96 -7.46 -17.80 12.81
CA GLU A 96 -6.84 -18.03 14.11
C GLU A 96 -5.93 -16.91 14.63
N ASN A 97 -5.63 -15.89 13.84
CA ASN A 97 -4.72 -14.78 14.18
C ASN A 97 -5.41 -13.45 14.49
N VAL A 98 -6.74 -13.40 14.66
CA VAL A 98 -7.44 -12.18 15.08
C VAL A 98 -7.17 -11.81 16.55
N SER A 99 -7.36 -10.53 16.91
CA SER A 99 -7.21 -10.05 18.29
C SER A 99 -8.20 -10.70 19.25
N ILE A 100 -7.80 -10.80 20.52
CA ILE A 100 -8.60 -11.46 21.56
C ILE A 100 -9.90 -10.68 21.85
N GLU A 101 -9.86 -9.35 21.82
CA GLU A 101 -10.99 -8.49 22.09
C GLU A 101 -12.13 -8.75 21.09
N ARG A 102 -11.79 -9.03 19.83
CA ARG A 102 -12.80 -9.33 18.80
C ARG A 102 -13.48 -10.66 19.04
N ARG A 103 -12.74 -11.70 19.43
CA ARG A 103 -13.31 -13.01 19.77
C ARG A 103 -14.23 -12.89 20.98
N GLN A 104 -13.78 -12.19 22.02
CA GLN A 104 -14.58 -11.95 23.21
C GLN A 104 -15.88 -11.20 22.89
N LEU A 105 -15.83 -10.17 22.03
CA LEU A 105 -17.04 -9.46 21.60
C LEU A 105 -18.02 -10.37 20.84
N LEU A 106 -17.53 -11.23 19.96
CA LEU A 106 -18.37 -12.22 19.26
C LEU A 106 -19.03 -13.20 20.24
N GLU A 107 -18.28 -13.71 21.21
CA GLU A 107 -18.78 -14.61 22.26
C GLU A 107 -19.83 -13.93 23.15
N ILE A 108 -19.62 -12.67 23.53
CA ILE A 108 -20.56 -11.87 24.34
C ILE A 108 -21.91 -11.74 23.63
N TYR A 109 -21.90 -11.52 22.31
CA TYR A 109 -23.13 -11.45 21.52
C TYR A 109 -23.69 -12.83 21.12
N GLY A 110 -23.05 -13.92 21.54
CA GLY A 110 -23.53 -15.28 21.34
C GLY A 110 -23.34 -15.82 19.92
N ALA A 111 -22.34 -15.31 19.20
CA ALA A 111 -21.97 -15.87 17.90
C ALA A 111 -21.20 -17.19 18.07
N GLU A 112 -21.53 -18.16 17.22
CA GLU A 112 -20.72 -19.37 17.09
C GLU A 112 -19.51 -19.07 16.20
N ILE A 113 -18.30 -19.25 16.74
CA ILE A 113 -17.05 -18.99 16.02
C ILE A 113 -16.59 -20.25 15.30
N ILE A 114 -16.38 -20.11 13.98
CA ILE A 114 -15.78 -21.15 13.14
C ILE A 114 -14.39 -20.66 12.72
N LEU A 115 -13.36 -21.36 13.16
CA LEU A 115 -11.98 -20.97 12.87
C LEU A 115 -11.55 -21.45 11.48
N SER A 116 -10.88 -20.58 10.72
CA SER A 116 -10.09 -20.93 9.54
C SER A 116 -8.58 -20.85 9.86
N PRO A 117 -7.71 -21.54 9.12
CA PRO A 117 -6.27 -21.44 9.32
C PRO A 117 -5.78 -19.99 9.29
N GLY A 118 -4.98 -19.59 10.28
CA GLY A 118 -4.45 -18.21 10.37
C GLY A 118 -3.60 -17.80 9.15
N SER A 119 -2.86 -18.76 8.56
CA SER A 119 -2.01 -18.55 7.39
C SER A 119 -2.77 -18.14 6.12
N GLU A 120 -4.07 -18.42 6.03
CA GLU A 120 -4.89 -18.05 4.88
C GLU A 120 -5.59 -16.69 5.06
N GLY A 121 -5.46 -16.09 6.24
CA GLY A 121 -6.02 -14.78 6.58
C GLY A 121 -7.53 -14.68 6.33
N SER A 122 -7.97 -13.45 6.01
CA SER A 122 -9.40 -13.18 5.71
C SER A 122 -9.87 -13.90 4.44
N ASN A 123 -8.98 -14.18 3.48
CA ASN A 123 -9.34 -14.83 2.23
C ASN A 123 -9.66 -16.33 2.46
N GLY A 124 -8.94 -17.01 3.35
CA GLY A 124 -9.29 -18.36 3.80
C GLY A 124 -10.63 -18.43 4.53
N ALA A 125 -10.90 -17.45 5.40
CA ALA A 125 -12.19 -17.34 6.07
C ALA A 125 -13.35 -17.17 5.07
N VAL A 126 -13.16 -16.36 4.02
CA VAL A 126 -14.14 -16.20 2.93
C VAL A 126 -14.38 -17.52 2.19
N LYS A 127 -13.31 -18.20 1.75
CA LYS A 127 -13.42 -19.50 1.06
C LYS A 127 -14.17 -20.53 1.91
N ARG A 128 -13.84 -20.61 3.19
CA ARG A 128 -14.49 -21.52 4.13
C ARG A 128 -15.97 -21.16 4.37
N ALA A 129 -16.30 -19.88 4.47
CA ALA A 129 -17.69 -19.46 4.62
C ALA A 129 -18.54 -19.77 3.38
N ILE A 130 -17.97 -19.60 2.18
CA ILE A 130 -18.63 -19.97 0.92
C ILE A 130 -18.89 -21.48 0.89
N ALA A 131 -17.87 -22.30 1.16
CA ALA A 131 -18.04 -23.76 1.20
C ALA A 131 -19.10 -24.19 2.23
N LEU A 132 -19.11 -23.59 3.42
CA LEU A 132 -20.12 -23.87 4.43
C LEU A 132 -21.53 -23.41 4.02
N ALA A 133 -21.66 -22.28 3.32
CA ALA A 133 -22.94 -21.82 2.79
C ALA A 133 -23.47 -22.76 1.69
N ASP A 134 -22.58 -23.31 0.86
CA ASP A 134 -22.93 -24.31 -0.16
C ASP A 134 -23.34 -25.65 0.46
N GLU A 135 -22.65 -26.08 1.53
CA GLU A 135 -22.98 -27.30 2.30
C GLU A 135 -24.29 -27.16 3.10
N HIS A 136 -24.62 -25.93 3.51
CA HIS A 136 -25.79 -25.59 4.33
C HIS A 136 -26.66 -24.53 3.65
N PRO A 137 -27.37 -24.88 2.56
CA PRO A 137 -28.21 -23.94 1.81
C PRO A 137 -29.38 -23.37 2.65
N GLU A 138 -29.70 -23.99 3.78
CA GLU A 138 -30.66 -23.48 4.76
C GLU A 138 -30.14 -22.28 5.56
N TRP A 139 -28.83 -22.01 5.57
CA TRP A 139 -28.28 -20.81 6.20
C TRP A 139 -28.46 -19.58 5.29
N ALA A 140 -28.44 -18.40 5.90
CA ALA A 140 -28.47 -17.12 5.20
C ALA A 140 -27.04 -16.57 5.12
N PHE A 141 -26.45 -16.63 3.93
CA PHE A 141 -25.13 -16.07 3.65
C PHE A 141 -25.27 -14.63 3.17
N LEU A 142 -25.02 -13.66 4.05
CA LEU A 142 -25.25 -12.25 3.74
C LEU A 142 -24.18 -11.69 2.80
N TYR A 143 -22.93 -12.08 3.02
CA TYR A 143 -21.75 -11.82 2.19
C TYR A 143 -21.49 -10.34 1.88
N GLN A 144 -20.88 -9.65 2.85
CA GLN A 144 -20.63 -8.19 2.81
C GLN A 144 -19.86 -7.68 1.58
N TYR A 145 -19.11 -8.53 0.88
CA TYR A 145 -18.30 -8.15 -0.28
C TYR A 145 -19.11 -8.04 -1.59
N ALA A 146 -20.27 -8.70 -1.68
CA ALA A 146 -21.12 -8.68 -2.87
C ALA A 146 -22.54 -8.13 -2.63
N ASN A 147 -22.93 -7.99 -1.36
CA ASN A 147 -24.26 -7.53 -0.97
C ASN A 147 -24.42 -6.01 -1.20
N GLU A 148 -25.40 -5.63 -2.02
CA GLU A 148 -25.67 -4.24 -2.37
C GLU A 148 -26.20 -3.40 -1.20
N ALA A 149 -26.75 -4.05 -0.16
CA ALA A 149 -27.12 -3.39 1.08
C ALA A 149 -25.92 -2.72 1.78
N ASN A 150 -24.69 -3.20 1.54
CA ASN A 150 -23.47 -2.61 2.10
C ASN A 150 -23.24 -1.17 1.57
N PRO A 151 -22.94 -0.95 0.28
CA PRO A 151 -22.79 0.42 -0.24
C PRO A 151 -24.08 1.24 -0.10
N ARG A 152 -25.27 0.62 -0.21
CA ARG A 152 -26.55 1.33 -0.04
C ARG A 152 -26.70 1.94 1.34
N ALA A 153 -26.26 1.27 2.42
CA ALA A 153 -26.29 1.82 3.77
C ALA A 153 -25.51 3.14 3.88
N HIS A 154 -24.43 3.27 3.12
CA HIS A 154 -23.60 4.48 3.09
C HIS A 154 -24.18 5.56 2.17
N TYR A 155 -24.77 5.17 1.05
CA TYR A 155 -25.47 6.07 0.13
C TYR A 155 -26.71 6.72 0.78
N GLU A 156 -27.49 5.94 1.54
CA GLU A 156 -28.75 6.40 2.14
C GLU A 156 -28.57 7.10 3.49
N HIS A 157 -27.41 6.92 4.14
CA HIS A 157 -27.18 7.48 5.48
C HIS A 157 -25.84 8.22 5.59
N THR A 158 -24.70 7.54 5.49
CA THR A 158 -23.40 8.16 5.77
C THR A 158 -23.09 9.37 4.87
N GLY A 159 -23.35 9.26 3.56
CA GLY A 159 -23.20 10.36 2.61
C GLY A 159 -24.12 11.55 2.93
N PRO A 160 -25.44 11.33 3.10
CA PRO A 160 -26.38 12.37 3.53
C PRO A 160 -26.01 13.07 4.83
N GLU A 161 -25.56 12.33 5.85
CA GLU A 161 -25.12 12.92 7.11
C GLU A 161 -23.90 13.82 6.91
N ILE A 162 -22.88 13.36 6.18
CA ILE A 162 -21.68 14.16 5.88
C ILE A 162 -22.07 15.44 5.12
N TRP A 163 -22.93 15.33 4.11
CA TRP A 163 -23.37 16.48 3.32
C TRP A 163 -24.21 17.47 4.12
N ALA A 164 -25.07 16.99 5.01
CA ALA A 164 -25.89 17.84 5.87
C ALA A 164 -25.03 18.63 6.86
N ASP A 165 -24.02 17.98 7.45
CA ASP A 165 -23.17 18.57 8.48
C ASP A 165 -22.00 19.39 7.90
N CYS A 166 -21.57 19.09 6.67
CA CYS A 166 -20.43 19.72 5.99
C CYS A 166 -20.73 19.86 4.47
N PRO A 167 -21.68 20.72 4.07
CA PRO A 167 -21.99 20.96 2.66
C PRO A 167 -20.81 21.57 1.88
N GLU A 168 -19.80 22.13 2.57
CA GLU A 168 -18.57 22.68 1.99
C GLU A 168 -17.47 21.63 1.72
N ILE A 169 -17.75 20.34 1.90
CA ILE A 169 -16.79 19.26 1.62
C ILE A 169 -16.23 19.36 0.20
N THR A 170 -14.91 19.19 0.06
CA THR A 170 -14.23 19.13 -1.24
C THR A 170 -13.59 17.77 -1.51
N HIS A 171 -13.17 17.05 -0.46
CA HIS A 171 -12.56 15.73 -0.58
C HIS A 171 -13.14 14.77 0.46
N PHE A 172 -13.39 13.53 0.04
CA PHE A 172 -13.73 12.42 0.91
C PHE A 172 -12.63 11.36 0.85
N VAL A 173 -12.12 10.96 2.01
CA VAL A 173 -11.01 9.99 2.13
C VAL A 173 -11.43 8.82 3.01
N ALA A 174 -11.31 7.59 2.53
CA ALA A 174 -11.62 6.42 3.34
C ALA A 174 -10.74 5.22 3.02
N GLY A 175 -10.53 4.37 4.01
CA GLY A 175 -9.84 3.09 3.86
C GLY A 175 -10.58 2.12 2.96
N LEU A 176 -9.85 1.41 2.11
CA LEU A 176 -10.38 0.40 1.22
C LEU A 176 -10.44 -0.96 1.90
N GLY A 177 -11.65 -1.40 2.29
CA GLY A 177 -11.91 -2.74 2.83
C GLY A 177 -12.85 -3.52 1.91
N THR A 178 -14.14 -3.58 2.26
CA THR A 178 -15.20 -4.10 1.37
C THR A 178 -15.54 -3.17 0.22
N SER A 179 -14.87 -2.01 0.10
CA SER A 179 -15.19 -0.83 -0.72
C SER A 179 -16.53 -0.12 -0.46
N GLY A 180 -17.52 -0.76 0.16
CA GLY A 180 -18.87 -0.21 0.37
C GLY A 180 -18.95 1.23 0.90
N THR A 181 -18.10 1.63 1.86
CA THR A 181 -18.06 3.02 2.35
C THR A 181 -17.63 4.02 1.28
N LEU A 182 -16.59 3.71 0.52
CA LEU A 182 -16.14 4.55 -0.60
C LEU A 182 -17.20 4.62 -1.69
N MET A 183 -17.81 3.49 -2.03
CA MET A 183 -18.82 3.41 -3.09
C MET A 183 -20.07 4.20 -2.71
N GLY A 184 -20.69 3.90 -1.57
CA GLY A 184 -21.94 4.54 -1.18
C GLY A 184 -21.81 6.03 -0.90
N VAL A 185 -20.81 6.43 -0.10
CA VAL A 185 -20.58 7.86 0.19
C VAL A 185 -20.15 8.59 -1.08
N GLY A 186 -19.22 8.02 -1.86
CA GLY A 186 -18.72 8.63 -3.09
C GLY A 186 -19.83 8.88 -4.11
N SER A 187 -20.69 7.88 -4.38
CA SER A 187 -21.81 8.02 -5.30
C SER A 187 -22.76 9.13 -4.85
N PHE A 188 -23.15 9.14 -3.58
CA PHE A 188 -24.04 10.19 -3.06
C PHE A 188 -23.42 11.59 -3.17
N LEU A 189 -22.15 11.74 -2.76
CA LEU A 189 -21.48 13.05 -2.79
C LEU A 189 -21.30 13.55 -4.22
N LYS A 190 -20.94 12.69 -5.17
CA LYS A 190 -20.80 13.09 -6.58
C LYS A 190 -22.13 13.46 -7.24
N GLU A 191 -23.24 12.89 -6.80
CA GLU A 191 -24.58 13.35 -7.19
C GLU A 191 -24.91 14.75 -6.66
N LYS A 192 -24.43 15.10 -5.46
CA LYS A 192 -24.60 16.45 -4.90
C LYS A 192 -23.67 17.48 -5.54
N ASN A 193 -22.41 17.09 -5.74
CA ASN A 193 -21.42 17.91 -6.40
C ASN A 193 -20.37 17.02 -7.08
N PRO A 194 -20.35 16.95 -8.43
CA PRO A 194 -19.42 16.09 -9.16
C PRO A 194 -17.95 16.51 -9.03
N ASP A 195 -17.67 17.73 -8.53
CA ASP A 195 -16.31 18.22 -8.32
C ASP A 195 -15.67 17.64 -7.04
N ILE A 196 -16.46 17.03 -6.14
CA ILE A 196 -15.93 16.40 -4.93
C ILE A 196 -15.02 15.24 -5.29
N LYS A 197 -13.84 15.22 -4.69
CA LYS A 197 -12.84 14.17 -4.89
C LYS A 197 -13.01 13.02 -3.91
N VAL A 198 -13.07 11.80 -4.42
CA VAL A 198 -13.22 10.57 -3.62
C VAL A 198 -11.91 9.78 -3.70
N LEU A 199 -11.24 9.60 -2.56
CA LEU A 199 -9.90 9.02 -2.50
C LEU A 199 -9.88 7.80 -1.60
N ALA A 200 -9.38 6.68 -2.14
CA ALA A 200 -9.19 5.45 -1.39
C ALA A 200 -7.82 5.43 -0.67
N VAL A 201 -7.76 4.78 0.49
CA VAL A 201 -6.50 4.49 1.19
C VAL A 201 -6.29 2.98 1.23
N GLU A 202 -5.15 2.50 0.75
CA GLU A 202 -4.74 1.09 0.76
C GLU A 202 -3.28 0.94 1.19
N PRO A 203 -2.86 -0.21 1.74
CA PRO A 203 -1.45 -0.50 1.99
C PRO A 203 -0.69 -0.82 0.68
N PRO A 204 0.65 -0.77 0.67
CA PRO A 204 1.43 -1.32 -0.44
C PRO A 204 1.15 -2.80 -0.68
N LEU A 205 1.42 -3.28 -1.90
CA LEU A 205 1.27 -4.68 -2.25
C LEU A 205 2.17 -5.56 -1.36
N GLY A 206 1.59 -6.57 -0.71
CA GLY A 206 2.33 -7.47 0.19
C GLY A 206 2.48 -6.96 1.62
N GLU A 207 2.09 -5.72 1.90
CA GLU A 207 2.00 -5.16 3.26
C GLU A 207 0.54 -5.12 3.72
N SER A 208 0.30 -5.18 5.04
CA SER A 208 -1.07 -5.18 5.58
C SER A 208 -1.29 -4.10 6.61
N VAL A 209 -2.36 -3.33 6.44
CA VAL A 209 -2.93 -2.47 7.47
C VAL A 209 -4.26 -3.08 7.88
N GLU A 210 -4.48 -3.18 9.18
CA GLU A 210 -5.66 -3.87 9.71
C GLU A 210 -6.97 -3.24 9.22
N GLY A 211 -7.82 -4.06 8.59
CA GLY A 211 -9.10 -3.64 8.02
C GLY A 211 -9.01 -3.03 6.61
N LEU A 212 -7.81 -2.87 6.05
CA LEU A 212 -7.58 -2.42 4.68
C LEU A 212 -7.16 -3.59 3.76
N ARG A 213 -7.34 -3.39 2.47
CA ARG A 213 -6.98 -4.30 1.39
C ARG A 213 -6.33 -3.50 0.26
N ASN A 214 -5.46 -4.16 -0.48
CA ASN A 214 -4.95 -3.66 -1.75
C ASN A 214 -5.66 -4.41 -2.89
N LEU A 215 -6.18 -3.68 -3.90
CA LEU A 215 -6.92 -4.32 -5.01
C LEU A 215 -6.05 -5.22 -5.89
N ASP A 216 -4.74 -4.97 -5.91
CA ASP A 216 -3.77 -5.69 -6.73
C ASP A 216 -3.33 -7.02 -6.08
N GLU A 217 -3.82 -7.35 -4.88
CA GLU A 217 -3.63 -8.66 -4.22
C GLU A 217 -4.50 -9.79 -4.81
N GLY A 218 -5.23 -9.51 -5.90
CA GLY A 218 -5.98 -10.52 -6.65
C GLY A 218 -7.39 -10.82 -6.14
N TYR A 219 -7.96 -9.96 -5.28
CA TYR A 219 -9.38 -10.00 -4.92
C TYR A 219 -9.99 -8.61 -4.90
N ILE A 220 -10.76 -8.29 -5.94
CA ILE A 220 -11.56 -7.07 -6.04
C ILE A 220 -12.95 -7.35 -5.46
N PRO A 221 -13.41 -6.64 -4.41
CA PRO A 221 -14.76 -6.85 -3.88
C PRO A 221 -15.84 -6.63 -4.95
N PRO A 222 -16.80 -7.54 -5.15
CA PRO A 222 -17.82 -7.37 -6.20
C PRO A 222 -18.62 -6.06 -6.11
N VAL A 223 -18.87 -5.53 -4.91
CA VAL A 223 -19.54 -4.22 -4.77
C VAL A 223 -18.69 -3.05 -5.29
N TYR A 224 -17.36 -3.18 -5.36
CA TYR A 224 -16.48 -2.18 -5.98
C TYR A 224 -16.78 -2.06 -7.48
N GLU A 225 -16.80 -3.18 -8.20
CA GLU A 225 -17.03 -3.18 -9.64
C GLU A 225 -18.47 -2.79 -9.98
N LYS A 226 -19.45 -3.36 -9.27
CA LYS A 226 -20.87 -3.09 -9.49
C LYS A 226 -21.25 -1.61 -9.36
N TRP A 227 -20.57 -0.87 -8.48
CA TRP A 227 -20.85 0.54 -8.21
C TRP A 227 -19.94 1.49 -9.01
N GLY A 228 -19.24 0.99 -10.04
CA GLY A 228 -18.38 1.81 -10.89
C GLY A 228 -17.15 2.34 -10.16
N GLY A 229 -16.53 1.51 -9.31
CA GLY A 229 -15.38 1.89 -8.49
C GLY A 229 -14.23 2.54 -9.28
N PRO A 230 -13.79 1.99 -10.42
CA PRO A 230 -12.74 2.59 -11.25
C PRO A 230 -13.06 4.02 -11.71
N GLU A 231 -14.32 4.32 -12.02
CA GLU A 231 -14.76 5.64 -12.48
C GLU A 231 -15.10 6.59 -11.32
N LEU A 232 -15.55 6.04 -10.20
CA LEU A 232 -15.99 6.81 -9.04
C LEU A 232 -14.81 7.41 -8.28
N LEU A 233 -13.71 6.67 -8.13
CA LEU A 233 -12.54 7.11 -7.37
C LEU A 233 -11.67 8.08 -8.19
N ASP A 234 -11.29 9.21 -7.60
CA ASP A 234 -10.36 10.18 -8.19
C ASP A 234 -8.89 9.83 -7.95
N GLY A 235 -8.63 8.78 -7.16
CA GLY A 235 -7.28 8.29 -6.90
C GLY A 235 -7.17 7.46 -5.63
N LYS A 236 -5.95 6.97 -5.40
CA LYS A 236 -5.59 6.19 -4.21
C LYS A 236 -4.44 6.85 -3.46
N ARG A 237 -4.30 6.53 -2.17
CA ARG A 237 -3.18 6.91 -1.33
C ARG A 237 -2.62 5.65 -0.66
N ILE A 238 -1.35 5.37 -0.94
CA ILE A 238 -0.66 4.20 -0.41
C ILE A 238 -0.09 4.54 0.97
N VAL A 239 -0.62 3.91 2.02
CA VAL A 239 -0.23 4.17 3.41
C VAL A 239 0.31 2.91 4.06
N ARG A 240 1.55 3.00 4.58
CA ARG A 240 2.24 1.86 5.21
C ARG A 240 1.74 1.57 6.63
N PRO A 241 1.98 0.36 7.16
CA PRO A 241 1.66 -0.01 8.54
C PRO A 241 2.26 0.96 9.57
N ARG A 242 3.53 1.34 9.40
CA ARG A 242 4.19 2.30 10.29
C ARG A 242 3.43 3.62 10.36
N GLU A 243 3.21 4.23 9.20
CA GLU A 243 2.55 5.53 9.07
C GLU A 243 1.12 5.47 9.63
N SER A 244 0.40 4.38 9.37
CA SER A 244 -0.91 4.13 9.96
C SER A 244 -0.88 4.18 11.50
N ILE A 245 0.11 3.54 12.13
CA ILE A 245 0.29 3.56 13.60
C ILE A 245 0.70 4.96 14.08
N GLU A 246 1.62 5.63 13.38
CA GLU A 246 2.05 7.01 13.70
C GLU A 246 0.86 7.97 13.74
N TYR A 247 0.03 7.97 12.70
CA TYR A 247 -1.15 8.83 12.66
C TYR A 247 -2.25 8.39 13.63
N THR A 248 -2.36 7.09 13.94
CA THR A 248 -3.24 6.60 15.02
C THR A 248 -2.81 7.16 16.37
N ARG A 249 -1.51 7.20 16.66
CA ARG A 249 -0.97 7.81 17.90
C ARG A 249 -1.15 9.32 17.92
N LEU A 250 -0.88 10.00 16.81
CA LEU A 250 -1.07 11.46 16.70
C LEU A 250 -2.52 11.89 16.89
N LEU A 251 -3.47 11.12 16.36
CA LEU A 251 -4.89 11.40 16.52
C LEU A 251 -5.33 11.33 18.00
N ALA A 252 -4.79 10.37 18.75
CA ALA A 252 -4.98 10.29 20.20
C ALA A 252 -4.27 11.43 20.94
N GLU A 253 -3.00 11.71 20.61
CA GLU A 253 -2.18 12.69 21.32
C GLU A 253 -2.64 14.14 21.11
N LYS A 254 -2.96 14.50 19.86
CA LYS A 254 -3.26 15.89 19.48
C LYS A 254 -4.75 16.22 19.50
N CYS A 255 -5.61 15.22 19.30
CA CYS A 255 -7.06 15.44 19.21
C CYS A 255 -7.86 14.71 20.31
N GLY A 256 -7.23 13.87 21.13
CA GLY A 256 -7.93 13.07 22.15
C GLY A 256 -8.83 11.99 21.56
N ILE A 257 -8.69 11.68 20.27
CA ILE A 257 -9.53 10.71 19.57
C ILE A 257 -8.84 9.35 19.61
N PHE A 258 -9.42 8.41 20.37
CA PHE A 258 -8.92 7.05 20.47
C PHE A 258 -9.55 6.14 19.40
N SER A 259 -8.96 6.15 18.21
CA SER A 259 -9.44 5.43 17.02
C SER A 259 -8.75 4.08 16.80
N GLY A 260 -9.27 3.24 15.91
CA GLY A 260 -8.55 2.06 15.42
C GLY A 260 -7.44 2.41 14.40
N ILE A 261 -6.66 1.38 14.04
CA ILE A 261 -5.47 1.50 13.17
C ILE A 261 -5.85 1.97 11.76
N SER A 262 -6.91 1.41 11.16
CA SER A 262 -7.38 1.86 9.83
C SER A 262 -7.77 3.34 9.76
N ALA A 263 -8.21 3.93 10.87
CA ALA A 263 -8.52 5.35 10.94
C ALA A 263 -7.25 6.21 10.90
N GLY A 264 -6.15 5.75 11.50
CA GLY A 264 -4.84 6.39 11.35
C GLY A 264 -4.36 6.35 9.91
N ALA A 265 -4.54 5.24 9.20
CA ALA A 265 -4.25 5.19 7.77
C ALA A 265 -5.10 6.17 6.94
N ALA A 266 -6.42 6.21 7.19
CA ALA A 266 -7.32 7.15 6.52
C ALA A 266 -6.92 8.61 6.78
N LEU A 267 -6.53 8.93 8.02
CA LEU A 267 -6.00 10.24 8.39
C LEU A 267 -4.69 10.56 7.69
N ALA A 268 -3.74 9.62 7.62
CA ALA A 268 -2.49 9.80 6.89
C ALA A 268 -2.75 10.13 5.41
N GLY A 269 -3.67 9.41 4.78
CA GLY A 269 -4.16 9.71 3.44
C GLY A 269 -4.75 11.12 3.33
N ALA A 270 -5.60 11.53 4.29
CA ALA A 270 -6.20 12.85 4.32
C ALA A 270 -5.16 13.98 4.49
N VAL A 271 -4.16 13.77 5.34
CA VAL A 271 -3.06 14.71 5.57
C VAL A 271 -2.19 14.87 4.32
N ARG A 272 -1.91 13.78 3.59
CA ARG A 272 -1.21 13.86 2.30
C ARG A 272 -2.01 14.68 1.27
N VAL A 273 -3.32 14.47 1.21
CA VAL A 273 -4.20 15.25 0.32
C VAL A 273 -4.22 16.72 0.73
N ALA A 274 -4.30 17.01 2.03
CA ALA A 274 -4.24 18.39 2.53
C ALA A 274 -2.93 19.09 2.16
N GLY A 275 -1.82 18.36 2.12
CA GLY A 275 -0.53 18.86 1.65
C GLY A 275 -0.44 19.09 0.15
N GLN A 276 -1.41 18.61 -0.64
CA GLN A 276 -1.41 18.67 -2.11
C GLN A 276 -2.37 19.72 -2.71
N ILE A 277 -3.26 20.30 -1.89
CA ILE A 277 -4.30 21.22 -2.35
C ILE A 277 -4.14 22.60 -1.73
N ASP A 278 -4.54 23.66 -2.45
CA ASP A 278 -4.40 25.04 -1.99
C ASP A 278 -5.33 25.36 -0.81
N LYS A 279 -6.59 24.91 -0.89
CA LYS A 279 -7.64 25.11 0.12
C LYS A 279 -8.71 24.03 -0.01
N GLY A 280 -9.43 23.74 1.06
CA GLY A 280 -10.57 22.81 1.00
C GLY A 280 -11.02 22.27 2.34
N THR A 281 -12.00 21.37 2.30
CA THR A 281 -12.47 20.64 3.48
C THR A 281 -12.44 19.16 3.15
N ILE A 282 -11.62 18.42 3.89
CA ILE A 282 -11.45 16.97 3.75
C ILE A 282 -12.23 16.29 4.87
N VAL A 283 -13.09 15.35 4.52
CA VAL A 283 -13.74 14.45 5.48
C VAL A 283 -13.14 13.06 5.35
N PHE A 284 -12.68 12.48 6.45
CA PHE A 284 -12.25 11.09 6.51
C PHE A 284 -13.05 10.30 7.56
N ILE A 285 -13.07 8.97 7.41
CA ILE A 285 -13.83 8.09 8.31
C ILE A 285 -12.95 7.62 9.47
N VAL A 286 -13.40 7.86 10.71
CA VAL A 286 -12.87 7.22 11.92
C VAL A 286 -13.64 5.92 12.14
N CYS A 287 -13.21 4.87 11.43
CA CYS A 287 -13.96 3.64 11.22
C CYS A 287 -14.39 2.91 12.49
N ASP A 288 -13.58 2.96 13.55
CA ASP A 288 -13.85 2.34 14.84
C ASP A 288 -12.97 2.91 15.96
N GLY A 289 -13.25 2.50 17.20
CA GLY A 289 -12.47 2.89 18.38
C GLY A 289 -11.25 2.00 18.62
N GLY A 290 -10.22 2.56 19.26
CA GLY A 290 -8.94 1.89 19.52
C GLY A 290 -9.02 0.71 20.51
N TRP A 291 -10.12 0.57 21.24
CA TRP A 291 -10.31 -0.43 22.30
C TRP A 291 -10.10 -1.87 21.83
N LYS A 292 -10.44 -2.17 20.57
CA LYS A 292 -10.35 -3.52 19.98
C LYS A 292 -8.92 -3.95 19.62
N TYR A 293 -7.96 -3.05 19.79
CA TYR A 293 -6.58 -3.20 19.36
C TYR A 293 -5.60 -3.05 20.52
N LEU A 294 -6.06 -2.95 21.77
CA LEU A 294 -5.18 -2.74 22.92
C LEU A 294 -4.13 -3.85 23.06
N SER A 295 -4.50 -5.11 22.81
CA SER A 295 -3.59 -6.24 22.87
C SER A 295 -2.47 -6.22 21.81
N THR A 296 -2.55 -5.34 20.82
CA THR A 296 -1.53 -5.24 19.75
C THR A 296 -0.30 -4.44 20.18
N GLY A 297 -0.42 -3.66 21.26
CA GLY A 297 0.62 -2.73 21.70
C GLY A 297 0.70 -1.44 20.85
N ALA A 298 -0.25 -1.19 19.95
CA ALA A 298 -0.19 -0.10 18.97
C ALA A 298 0.09 1.29 19.53
N TRP A 299 -0.31 1.59 20.78
CA TRP A 299 -0.06 2.88 21.43
C TRP A 299 1.06 2.87 22.46
N THR A 300 1.33 1.72 23.08
CA THR A 300 2.17 1.64 24.29
C THR A 300 3.58 1.15 24.01
N ASP A 301 3.73 0.33 22.99
CA ASP A 301 5.00 -0.33 22.71
C ASP A 301 5.86 0.54 21.79
N ASP A 302 7.13 0.20 21.67
CA ASP A 302 8.01 0.91 20.75
C ASP A 302 7.48 0.80 19.31
N ILE A 303 7.53 1.90 18.57
CA ILE A 303 6.90 1.94 17.25
C ILE A 303 7.60 1.03 16.25
N ASP A 304 8.91 0.85 16.38
CA ASP A 304 9.69 -0.05 15.52
C ASP A 304 9.30 -1.51 15.82
N GLU A 305 9.11 -1.84 17.10
CA GLU A 305 8.63 -3.17 17.50
C GLU A 305 7.21 -3.45 17.01
N VAL A 306 6.26 -2.53 17.19
CA VAL A 306 4.87 -2.71 16.73
C VAL A 306 4.82 -2.83 15.21
N THR A 307 5.53 -1.96 14.49
CA THR A 307 5.56 -2.00 13.02
C THR A 307 6.14 -3.34 12.55
N SER A 308 7.24 -3.80 13.14
CA SER A 308 7.81 -5.11 12.81
C SER A 308 6.84 -6.26 13.11
N ARG A 309 5.99 -6.14 14.15
CA ARG A 309 4.95 -7.13 14.44
C ARG A 309 3.82 -7.07 13.42
N ALA A 310 3.38 -5.89 13.01
CA ALA A 310 2.37 -5.69 11.98
C ALA A 310 2.82 -6.22 10.62
N GLU A 311 4.11 -6.04 10.29
CA GLU A 311 4.78 -6.66 9.14
C GLU A 311 4.88 -8.20 9.31
N LYS A 312 5.05 -8.69 10.55
CA LYS A 312 5.11 -10.12 10.90
C LYS A 312 3.76 -10.80 11.14
N ILE A 313 2.59 -10.16 10.98
CA ILE A 313 1.28 -10.86 11.11
C ILE A 313 1.10 -11.96 10.03
N ILE A 314 2.01 -12.06 9.07
CA ILE A 314 2.13 -13.17 8.10
C ILE A 314 3.09 -14.30 8.59
N TYR A 315 3.59 -14.26 9.83
CA TYR A 315 4.60 -15.17 10.34
C TYR A 315 4.25 -15.78 11.72
N PHE A 316 3.72 -17.01 11.66
CA PHE A 316 3.75 -18.11 12.67
C PHE A 316 2.78 -18.14 13.88
N PRO A 317 2.56 -19.36 14.44
CA PRO A 317 2.62 -19.59 15.89
C PRO A 317 3.70 -20.67 16.21
N GLY A 318 4.80 -20.35 16.90
CA GLY A 318 5.01 -20.32 18.37
C GLY A 318 6.20 -21.24 18.77
N PRO A 319 6.69 -21.33 20.03
CA PRO A 319 6.32 -20.64 21.27
C PRO A 319 7.44 -19.79 21.92
N ALA A 320 7.06 -19.04 22.95
CA ALA A 320 7.91 -18.19 23.78
C ALA A 320 9.04 -18.95 24.51
N ALA A 321 10.22 -18.32 24.59
CA ALA A 321 11.21 -18.59 25.64
C ALA A 321 11.92 -17.28 26.03
N SER A 322 11.79 -16.95 27.32
CA SER A 322 12.45 -15.86 28.04
C SER A 322 13.96 -16.05 28.15
N GLY A 323 14.74 -14.99 27.91
CA GLY A 323 16.17 -14.92 28.24
C GLY A 323 16.73 -13.49 28.13
N PRO A 324 17.65 -13.04 29.01
CA PRO A 324 17.93 -11.63 29.23
C PRO A 324 18.96 -11.10 28.23
N HIS A 325 18.57 -10.19 27.34
CA HIS A 325 19.53 -9.48 26.51
C HIS A 325 20.10 -8.26 27.24
N ARG A 326 21.41 -8.32 27.44
CA ARG A 326 22.26 -7.32 28.08
C ARG A 326 22.29 -6.03 27.26
N ASN A 327 22.12 -4.91 27.97
CA ASN A 327 22.36 -3.55 27.53
C ASN A 327 23.70 -3.38 26.77
N LEU A 328 23.64 -2.93 25.52
CA LEU A 328 24.73 -2.23 24.84
C LEU A 328 24.33 -0.76 24.72
N ARG A 329 24.88 0.05 25.63
CA ARG A 329 24.81 1.51 25.56
C ARG A 329 25.69 1.98 24.41
N ILE A 330 25.08 2.50 23.35
CA ILE A 330 25.76 3.36 22.38
C ILE A 330 25.48 4.81 22.80
N GLY A 331 26.57 5.58 22.98
CA GLY A 331 26.53 6.91 23.59
C GLY A 331 25.73 7.92 22.77
N ARG A 332 24.81 8.63 23.45
CA ARG A 332 24.19 9.86 22.94
C ARG A 332 25.28 10.89 22.64
N VAL A 333 25.47 11.22 21.37
CA VAL A 333 26.14 12.46 20.97
C VAL A 333 25.21 13.61 21.34
N ARG A 334 25.75 14.57 22.13
CA ARG A 334 25.01 15.75 22.60
C ARG A 334 24.58 16.61 21.42
N GLY A 335 23.35 17.13 21.50
CA GLY A 335 22.75 17.98 20.49
C GLY A 335 23.58 19.23 20.17
N SER A 336 23.71 19.49 18.88
CA SER A 336 24.13 20.77 18.32
C SER A 336 22.89 21.63 18.08
N PRO A 337 22.97 22.96 18.26
CA PRO A 337 21.83 23.86 18.11
C PRO A 337 21.29 23.88 16.67
N ASN A 338 19.96 23.82 16.54
CA ASN A 338 19.20 23.97 15.29
C ASN A 338 19.48 25.34 14.66
N TYR A 339 20.36 25.38 13.67
CA TYR A 339 20.30 26.38 12.60
C TYR A 339 19.41 25.80 11.49
N PRO A 340 18.49 26.58 10.89
CA PRO A 340 17.81 26.15 9.68
C PRO A 340 18.88 25.91 8.61
N ARG A 341 19.04 24.65 8.18
CA ARG A 341 19.94 24.30 7.08
C ARG A 341 19.41 24.95 5.80
N PRO A 342 20.28 25.40 4.88
CA PRO A 342 19.84 25.99 3.62
C PRO A 342 18.94 25.03 2.85
N VAL A 343 17.87 25.56 2.25
CA VAL A 343 16.96 24.82 1.38
C VAL A 343 17.69 24.44 0.10
N ASP A 344 17.86 23.14 -0.19
CA ASP A 344 18.38 22.69 -1.49
C ASP A 344 17.22 22.47 -2.46
N SER A 345 16.97 23.48 -3.30
CA SER A 345 15.88 23.49 -4.29
C SER A 345 16.25 22.82 -5.61
N ARG A 346 17.46 22.25 -5.72
CA ARG A 346 17.88 21.55 -6.93
C ARG A 346 17.10 20.23 -7.10
N PRO A 347 16.84 19.78 -8.33
CA PRO A 347 16.07 18.57 -8.56
C PRO A 347 16.84 17.29 -8.20
N ILE A 348 16.10 16.22 -7.93
CA ILE A 348 16.62 14.86 -7.97
C ILE A 348 16.82 14.48 -9.44
N GLY A 349 18.02 14.08 -9.82
CA GLY A 349 18.31 13.51 -11.13
C GLY A 349 18.05 12.02 -11.12
N MET A 350 17.48 11.48 -12.19
CA MET A 350 17.15 10.07 -12.29
C MET A 350 17.29 9.59 -13.73
N PHE A 351 17.81 8.37 -13.93
CA PHE A 351 17.85 7.80 -15.28
C PHE A 351 17.68 6.28 -15.32
N ASP A 352 17.17 5.80 -16.44
CA ASP A 352 17.07 4.38 -16.79
C ASP A 352 17.36 4.20 -18.29
N SER A 353 17.60 2.95 -18.68
CA SER A 353 17.73 2.52 -20.07
C SER A 353 16.47 2.69 -20.92
N GLY A 354 15.28 2.84 -20.31
CA GLY A 354 14.02 2.97 -21.04
C GLY A 354 12.84 3.33 -20.13
N PHE A 355 11.84 2.46 -20.11
CA PHE A 355 10.56 2.69 -19.44
C PHE A 355 10.48 2.17 -18.02
N GLY A 356 11.17 1.08 -17.72
CA GLY A 356 11.06 0.43 -16.42
C GLY A 356 11.39 1.37 -15.26
N GLY A 357 12.33 2.29 -15.43
CA GLY A 357 12.66 3.29 -14.40
C GLY A 357 11.48 4.19 -13.99
N LEU A 358 10.41 4.28 -14.78
CA LEU A 358 9.23 5.09 -14.44
C LEU A 358 8.49 4.56 -13.20
N THR A 359 8.62 3.28 -12.86
CA THR A 359 8.05 2.73 -11.61
C THR A 359 8.74 3.30 -10.37
N VAL A 360 10.08 3.42 -10.42
CA VAL A 360 10.87 4.08 -9.37
C VAL A 360 10.54 5.58 -9.31
N ALA A 361 10.29 6.21 -10.46
CA ALA A 361 9.94 7.63 -10.54
C ALA A 361 8.58 7.87 -9.88
N ARG A 362 7.61 7.00 -10.15
CA ARG A 362 6.29 7.03 -9.50
C ARG A 362 6.41 6.91 -7.99
N ALA A 363 7.16 5.93 -7.51
CA ALA A 363 7.38 5.71 -6.07
C ALA A 363 8.02 6.94 -5.41
N LEU A 364 9.00 7.58 -6.07
CA LEU A 364 9.61 8.81 -5.59
C LEU A 364 8.63 9.98 -5.54
N ILE A 365 7.85 10.20 -6.60
CA ILE A 365 6.86 11.29 -6.66
C ILE A 365 5.77 11.11 -5.61
N ASP A 366 5.28 9.88 -5.41
CA ASP A 366 4.27 9.58 -4.40
C ASP A 366 4.78 9.75 -2.97
N LEU A 367 6.05 9.39 -2.71
CA LEU A 367 6.66 9.47 -1.39
C LEU A 367 7.20 10.87 -1.06
N LEU A 368 7.70 11.59 -2.06
CA LEU A 368 8.36 12.89 -1.96
C LEU A 368 7.68 13.92 -2.91
N PRO A 369 6.38 14.21 -2.73
CA PRO A 369 5.62 15.01 -3.69
C PRO A 369 6.11 16.44 -3.86
N GLY A 370 6.83 16.99 -2.87
CA GLY A 370 7.41 18.33 -2.94
C GLY A 370 8.77 18.42 -3.64
N GLU A 371 9.38 17.29 -4.00
CA GLU A 371 10.69 17.26 -4.66
C GLU A 371 10.58 17.49 -6.17
N ASP A 372 11.48 18.31 -6.70
CA ASP A 372 11.62 18.46 -8.15
C ASP A 372 12.39 17.24 -8.70
N LEU A 373 12.00 16.74 -9.86
CA LEU A 373 12.56 15.52 -10.46
C LEU A 373 12.95 15.80 -11.92
N VAL A 374 14.12 15.33 -12.33
CA VAL A 374 14.52 15.24 -13.74
C VAL A 374 14.78 13.78 -14.07
N TYR A 375 13.95 13.21 -14.92
CA TYR A 375 14.06 11.83 -15.38
C TYR A 375 14.60 11.80 -16.81
N VAL A 376 15.62 10.97 -17.06
CA VAL A 376 16.15 10.68 -18.41
C VAL A 376 15.94 9.21 -18.75
N GLY A 377 15.08 8.94 -19.73
CA GLY A 377 14.90 7.61 -20.31
C GLY A 377 15.78 7.43 -21.54
N ASP A 378 16.78 6.56 -21.48
CA ASP A 378 17.74 6.38 -22.57
C ASP A 378 17.26 5.42 -23.68
N THR A 379 16.04 5.65 -24.16
CA THR A 379 15.39 4.79 -25.15
C THR A 379 16.13 4.67 -26.48
N GLY A 380 16.97 5.65 -26.84
CA GLY A 380 17.79 5.61 -28.05
C GLY A 380 18.94 4.59 -28.02
N ARG A 381 19.39 4.19 -26.82
CA ARG A 381 20.45 3.17 -26.62
C ARG A 381 19.93 1.91 -25.92
N TYR A 382 18.64 1.85 -25.67
CA TYR A 382 17.93 0.66 -25.22
C TYR A 382 18.13 -0.55 -26.16
N PRO A 383 18.04 -1.80 -25.66
CA PRO A 383 18.12 -2.22 -24.26
C PRO A 383 19.56 -2.29 -23.75
N TYR A 384 19.76 -2.07 -22.45
CA TYR A 384 21.07 -2.21 -21.81
C TYR A 384 21.42 -3.67 -21.47
N GLY A 385 20.42 -4.48 -21.12
CA GLY A 385 20.61 -5.86 -20.65
C GLY A 385 21.52 -6.78 -21.48
N PRO A 386 21.46 -6.75 -22.83
CA PRO A 386 22.32 -7.58 -23.68
C PRO A 386 23.67 -6.92 -24.06
N ARG A 387 23.89 -5.65 -23.69
CA ARG A 387 25.12 -4.92 -24.07
C ARG A 387 26.28 -5.24 -23.12
N PRO A 388 27.53 -5.12 -23.58
CA PRO A 388 28.70 -5.18 -22.70
C PRO A 388 28.61 -4.15 -21.56
N LEU A 389 28.91 -4.56 -20.32
CA LEU A 389 28.86 -3.66 -19.16
C LEU A 389 29.79 -2.44 -19.30
N SER A 390 30.89 -2.56 -20.06
CA SER A 390 31.78 -1.44 -20.38
C SER A 390 31.11 -0.35 -21.22
N GLU A 391 30.22 -0.74 -22.13
CA GLU A 391 29.44 0.18 -22.95
C GLU A 391 28.35 0.85 -22.10
N VAL A 392 27.59 0.05 -21.33
CA VAL A 392 26.57 0.55 -20.39
C VAL A 392 27.15 1.53 -19.38
N ARG A 393 28.37 1.27 -18.89
CA ARG A 393 29.10 2.19 -18.02
C ARG A 393 29.36 3.53 -18.69
N GLY A 394 29.80 3.54 -19.95
CA GLY A 394 29.98 4.77 -20.72
C GLY A 394 28.68 5.58 -20.80
N PHE A 395 27.56 4.92 -21.09
CA PHE A 395 26.25 5.57 -21.15
C PHE A 395 25.83 6.15 -19.80
N ALA A 396 26.02 5.41 -18.71
CA ALA A 396 25.68 5.85 -17.37
C ALA A 396 26.47 7.10 -16.95
N HIS A 397 27.77 7.19 -17.30
CA HIS A 397 28.59 8.38 -17.06
C HIS A 397 28.11 9.58 -17.89
N GLU A 398 27.77 9.37 -19.16
CA GLU A 398 27.29 10.45 -20.02
C GLU A 398 25.95 11.01 -19.53
N ILE A 399 25.00 10.14 -19.15
CA ILE A 399 23.69 10.57 -18.63
C ILE A 399 23.85 11.26 -17.27
N ALA A 400 24.66 10.71 -16.37
CA ALA A 400 24.91 11.33 -15.07
C ALA A 400 25.60 12.70 -15.21
N GLY A 401 26.53 12.84 -16.15
CA GLY A 401 27.14 14.12 -16.53
C GLY A 401 26.10 15.11 -17.06
N HIS A 402 25.20 14.67 -17.96
CA HIS A 402 24.11 15.51 -18.47
C HIS A 402 23.17 15.99 -17.35
N LEU A 403 22.75 15.10 -16.45
CA LEU A 403 21.91 15.45 -15.29
C LEU A 403 22.59 16.50 -14.41
N LEU A 404 23.90 16.37 -14.16
CA LEU A 404 24.66 17.32 -13.36
C LEU A 404 24.87 18.65 -14.10
N ASP A 405 25.36 18.63 -15.33
CA ASP A 405 25.80 19.82 -16.06
C ASP A 405 24.63 20.65 -16.60
N ARG A 406 23.52 20.02 -17.01
CA ARG A 406 22.35 20.71 -17.59
C ARG A 406 21.29 21.06 -16.57
N HIS A 407 21.12 20.24 -15.54
CA HIS A 407 20.01 20.37 -14.60
C HIS A 407 20.44 20.70 -13.17
N ASP A 408 21.75 20.72 -12.88
CA ASP A 408 22.31 21.00 -11.55
C ASP A 408 21.60 20.19 -10.46
N VAL A 409 21.54 18.87 -10.63
CA VAL A 409 20.82 17.98 -9.70
C VAL A 409 21.54 17.87 -8.35
N LYS A 410 20.78 17.70 -7.25
CA LYS A 410 21.35 17.51 -5.90
C LYS A 410 21.75 16.09 -5.58
N MET A 411 21.18 15.12 -6.29
CA MET A 411 21.51 13.70 -6.20
C MET A 411 21.13 12.99 -7.50
N ILE A 412 21.69 11.80 -7.72
CA ILE A 412 21.36 10.96 -8.88
C ILE A 412 20.81 9.60 -8.42
N VAL A 413 19.71 9.16 -9.03
CA VAL A 413 19.13 7.83 -8.89
C VAL A 413 19.33 7.04 -10.18
N VAL A 414 20.09 5.95 -10.10
CA VAL A 414 20.31 5.01 -11.19
C VAL A 414 19.19 3.98 -11.19
N ALA A 415 18.10 4.28 -11.89
CA ALA A 415 16.85 3.52 -11.90
C ALA A 415 16.85 2.32 -12.86
N CYS A 416 18.04 1.78 -13.12
CA CYS A 416 18.27 0.61 -13.95
C CYS A 416 19.14 -0.39 -13.19
N ASN A 417 18.68 -1.63 -13.04
CA ASN A 417 19.50 -2.68 -12.41
C ASN A 417 20.77 -2.96 -13.21
N THR A 418 20.71 -2.95 -14.55
CA THR A 418 21.89 -3.17 -15.41
C THR A 418 22.88 -2.01 -15.30
N ALA A 419 22.41 -0.75 -15.31
CA ALA A 419 23.29 0.40 -15.16
C ALA A 419 23.88 0.51 -13.74
N SER A 420 23.08 0.19 -12.71
CA SER A 420 23.55 0.11 -11.32
C SER A 420 24.67 -0.92 -11.19
N ALA A 421 24.49 -2.12 -11.74
CA ALA A 421 25.52 -3.16 -11.75
C ALA A 421 26.79 -2.76 -12.53
N ALA A 422 26.64 -1.99 -13.60
CA ALA A 422 27.76 -1.60 -14.45
C ALA A 422 28.62 -0.46 -13.88
N ALA A 423 27.98 0.54 -13.25
CA ALA A 423 28.59 1.86 -13.07
C ALA A 423 28.41 2.50 -11.69
N LEU A 424 27.56 1.97 -10.78
CA LEU A 424 27.19 2.68 -9.55
C LEU A 424 28.40 3.11 -8.71
N ASN A 425 29.34 2.18 -8.46
CA ASN A 425 30.53 2.47 -7.64
C ASN A 425 31.41 3.56 -8.27
N GLU A 426 31.57 3.55 -9.59
CA GLU A 426 32.37 4.55 -10.30
C GLU A 426 31.68 5.91 -10.30
N LEU A 427 30.36 5.95 -10.46
CA LEU A 427 29.57 7.17 -10.34
C LEU A 427 29.61 7.76 -8.93
N GLN A 428 29.54 6.93 -7.89
CA GLN A 428 29.67 7.37 -6.50
C GLN A 428 31.04 8.00 -6.18
N VAL A 429 32.10 7.57 -6.88
CA VAL A 429 33.45 8.15 -6.74
C VAL A 429 33.62 9.39 -7.61
N ALA A 430 33.08 9.38 -8.83
CA ALA A 430 33.30 10.44 -9.80
C ALA A 430 32.40 11.67 -9.59
N MET A 431 31.19 11.48 -9.05
CA MET A 431 30.20 12.55 -8.92
C MET A 431 30.39 13.32 -7.61
N PRO A 432 30.26 14.66 -7.62
CA PRO A 432 30.37 15.49 -6.42
C PRO A 432 29.09 15.46 -5.54
N ILE A 433 28.09 14.67 -5.94
CA ILE A 433 26.76 14.56 -5.33
C ILE A 433 26.45 13.09 -5.02
N PRO A 434 25.52 12.80 -4.10
CA PRO A 434 25.12 11.43 -3.79
C PRO A 434 24.54 10.71 -5.01
N VAL A 435 24.99 9.47 -5.22
CA VAL A 435 24.45 8.57 -6.27
C VAL A 435 23.92 7.30 -5.62
N VAL A 436 22.68 6.97 -5.92
CA VAL A 436 21.95 5.81 -5.38
C VAL A 436 21.53 4.90 -6.52
N GLY A 437 21.70 3.59 -6.36
CA GLY A 437 21.21 2.60 -7.31
C GLY A 437 20.07 1.78 -6.73
N VAL A 438 19.49 0.91 -7.56
CA VAL A 438 18.32 0.08 -7.21
C VAL A 438 18.68 -1.28 -6.60
N ILE A 439 19.94 -1.70 -6.65
CA ILE A 439 20.39 -3.04 -6.21
C ILE A 439 20.42 -3.16 -4.69
N GLU A 440 21.12 -2.26 -4.00
CA GLU A 440 21.28 -2.30 -2.54
C GLU A 440 19.93 -2.21 -1.80
N PRO A 441 19.01 -1.28 -2.14
CA PRO A 441 17.69 -1.24 -1.52
C PRO A 441 16.90 -2.54 -1.72
N GLY A 442 16.88 -3.07 -2.94
CA GLY A 442 16.17 -4.34 -3.24
C GLY A 442 16.76 -5.54 -2.49
N VAL A 443 18.08 -5.60 -2.33
CA VAL A 443 18.75 -6.67 -1.58
C VAL A 443 18.46 -6.61 -0.09
N ARG A 444 18.44 -5.41 0.52
CA ARG A 444 18.11 -5.26 1.93
C ARG A 444 16.70 -5.80 2.23
N SER A 445 15.74 -5.51 1.36
CA SER A 445 14.37 -6.02 1.50
C SER A 445 14.24 -7.50 1.18
N LEU A 446 14.98 -8.01 0.19
CA LEU A 446 15.08 -9.44 -0.10
C LEU A 446 15.54 -10.24 1.13
N VAL A 447 16.60 -9.76 1.79
CA VAL A 447 17.15 -10.38 3.00
C VAL A 447 16.21 -10.24 4.19
N ALA A 448 15.52 -9.11 4.32
CA ALA A 448 14.57 -8.88 5.41
C ALA A 448 13.31 -9.76 5.29
N ALA A 449 12.90 -10.11 4.06
CA ALA A 449 11.66 -10.83 3.79
C ALA A 449 11.77 -12.38 3.89
N THR A 450 12.96 -12.95 3.71
CA THR A 450 13.15 -14.42 3.72
C THR A 450 12.88 -15.08 5.06
N ARG A 451 12.28 -16.29 5.03
CA ARG A 451 11.95 -17.10 6.22
C ARG A 451 12.96 -18.22 6.43
N SER A 452 13.37 -18.82 5.32
CA SER A 452 14.24 -19.99 5.23
C SER A 452 15.70 -19.61 5.07
N GLY A 453 15.98 -18.35 4.70
CA GLY A 453 17.30 -17.89 4.27
C GLY A 453 17.61 -18.26 2.82
N HIS A 454 16.71 -18.92 2.08
CA HIS A 454 16.88 -19.22 0.66
C HIS A 454 16.27 -18.11 -0.19
N ILE A 455 17.12 -17.22 -0.71
CA ILE A 455 16.70 -16.05 -1.48
C ILE A 455 17.05 -16.20 -2.95
N GLY A 456 16.21 -15.61 -3.80
CA GLY A 456 16.35 -15.62 -5.25
C GLY A 456 16.47 -14.21 -5.81
N VAL A 457 17.23 -14.06 -6.89
CA VAL A 457 17.22 -12.86 -7.72
C VAL A 457 17.08 -13.25 -9.18
N ILE A 458 16.14 -12.63 -9.88
CA ILE A 458 16.04 -12.72 -11.34
C ILE A 458 16.45 -11.40 -11.97
N GLY A 459 17.10 -11.44 -13.13
CA GLY A 459 17.54 -10.22 -13.80
C GLY A 459 17.96 -10.42 -15.24
N THR A 460 18.42 -9.36 -15.89
CA THR A 460 19.00 -9.46 -17.23
C THR A 460 20.31 -10.25 -17.19
N VAL A 461 20.71 -10.83 -18.33
CA VAL A 461 21.95 -11.60 -18.47
C VAL A 461 23.16 -10.79 -17.99
N GLY A 462 23.27 -9.53 -18.43
CA GLY A 462 24.35 -8.64 -18.00
C GLY A 462 24.34 -8.35 -16.50
N THR A 463 23.17 -8.12 -15.90
CA THR A 463 23.05 -7.83 -14.46
C THR A 463 23.45 -9.04 -13.62
N ILE A 464 22.90 -10.22 -13.91
CA ILE A 464 23.21 -11.43 -13.13
C ILE A 464 24.67 -11.86 -13.32
N GLY A 465 25.19 -11.75 -14.54
CA GLY A 465 26.58 -12.07 -14.86
C GLY A 465 27.61 -11.11 -14.22
N SER A 466 27.18 -9.92 -13.79
CA SER A 466 28.08 -8.92 -13.16
C SER A 466 28.55 -9.31 -11.76
N GLY A 467 27.81 -10.17 -11.05
CA GLY A 467 28.08 -10.45 -9.63
C GLY A 467 27.56 -9.39 -8.65
N ALA A 468 26.87 -8.34 -9.12
CA ALA A 468 26.48 -7.20 -8.28
C ALA A 468 25.53 -7.59 -7.13
N TYR A 469 24.57 -8.50 -7.36
CA TYR A 469 23.67 -8.98 -6.30
C TYR A 469 24.40 -9.85 -5.28
N GLN A 470 25.36 -10.66 -5.71
CA GLN A 470 26.19 -11.48 -4.83
C GLN A 470 27.03 -10.57 -3.91
N ALA A 471 27.62 -9.51 -4.47
CA ALA A 471 28.36 -8.51 -3.70
C ALA A 471 27.45 -7.79 -2.70
N ALA A 472 26.30 -7.29 -3.14
CA ALA A 472 25.35 -6.59 -2.29
C ALA A 472 24.80 -7.48 -1.16
N VAL A 473 24.51 -8.76 -1.42
CA VAL A 473 24.10 -9.70 -0.37
C VAL A 473 25.23 -9.96 0.63
N ALA A 474 26.47 -10.11 0.15
CA ALA A 474 27.63 -10.30 1.02
C ALA A 474 27.86 -9.12 1.98
N GLU A 475 27.50 -7.90 1.59
CA GLU A 475 27.58 -6.69 2.44
C GLU A 475 26.54 -6.66 3.57
N THR A 476 25.48 -7.48 3.51
CA THR A 476 24.43 -7.49 4.54
C THR A 476 24.80 -8.26 5.80
N ASP A 477 25.89 -9.03 5.79
CA ASP A 477 26.29 -10.00 6.83
C ASP A 477 25.20 -11.03 7.20
N ALA A 478 24.14 -11.15 6.40
CA ALA A 478 23.04 -12.06 6.68
C ALA A 478 23.39 -13.50 6.31
N ALA A 479 22.98 -14.44 7.16
CA ALA A 479 23.15 -15.87 6.91
C ALA A 479 22.10 -16.38 5.91
N VAL A 480 22.29 -16.09 4.62
CA VAL A 480 21.39 -16.44 3.52
C VAL A 480 22.10 -17.19 2.39
N THR A 481 21.35 -18.00 1.65
CA THR A 481 21.78 -18.69 0.43
C THR A 481 21.11 -18.03 -0.77
N LEU A 482 21.91 -17.39 -1.62
CA LEU A 482 21.45 -16.68 -2.81
C LEU A 482 21.49 -17.56 -4.06
N THR A 483 20.36 -17.64 -4.76
CA THR A 483 20.26 -18.23 -6.11
C THR A 483 19.91 -17.15 -7.13
N CYS A 484 20.74 -16.98 -8.15
CA CYS A 484 20.49 -15.99 -9.21
C CYS A 484 20.15 -16.67 -10.53
N ALA A 485 19.18 -16.14 -11.27
CA ALA A 485 18.92 -16.57 -12.65
C ALA A 485 18.76 -15.40 -13.61
N ALA A 486 19.42 -15.53 -14.76
CA ALA A 486 19.20 -14.61 -15.87
C ALA A 486 17.91 -14.99 -16.60
N CYS A 487 17.06 -14.00 -16.89
CA CYS A 487 15.78 -14.19 -17.55
C CYS A 487 15.71 -13.48 -18.93
N PRO A 488 16.44 -13.97 -19.95
CA PRO A 488 16.35 -13.42 -21.30
C PRO A 488 14.96 -13.65 -21.91
N GLY A 489 14.43 -12.66 -22.65
CA GLY A 489 13.12 -12.74 -23.29
C GLY A 489 11.98 -12.10 -22.49
N PHE A 490 12.10 -12.00 -21.15
CA PHE A 490 11.06 -11.41 -20.30
C PHE A 490 10.78 -9.94 -20.64
N VAL A 491 11.84 -9.16 -20.87
CA VAL A 491 11.69 -7.73 -21.19
C VAL A 491 10.98 -7.57 -22.53
N GLU A 492 11.33 -8.38 -23.52
CA GLU A 492 10.74 -8.36 -24.86
C GLU A 492 9.25 -8.71 -24.86
N PHE A 493 8.80 -9.56 -23.94
CA PHE A 493 7.40 -9.89 -23.73
C PHE A 493 6.61 -8.72 -23.11
N VAL A 494 7.14 -8.13 -22.04
CA VAL A 494 6.55 -6.96 -21.37
C VAL A 494 6.37 -5.80 -22.35
N GLU A 495 7.38 -5.51 -23.17
CA GLU A 495 7.33 -4.43 -24.18
C GLU A 495 6.28 -4.67 -25.28
N ARG A 496 5.91 -5.93 -25.54
CA ARG A 496 4.82 -6.27 -26.48
C ARG A 496 3.45 -6.23 -25.81
N GLY A 497 3.38 -5.96 -24.51
CA GLY A 497 2.16 -6.05 -23.71
C GLY A 497 1.69 -7.50 -23.50
N ASP A 498 2.57 -8.48 -23.70
CA ASP A 498 2.27 -9.89 -23.48
C ASP A 498 2.86 -10.30 -22.12
N THR A 499 2.00 -10.35 -21.10
CA THR A 499 2.42 -10.60 -19.71
C THR A 499 1.94 -11.92 -19.15
N ASP A 500 1.03 -12.63 -19.84
CA ASP A 500 0.35 -13.82 -19.31
C ASP A 500 0.07 -14.90 -20.36
N SER A 501 0.59 -14.80 -21.58
CA SER A 501 0.39 -15.87 -22.59
C SER A 501 1.08 -17.18 -22.23
N ASP A 502 0.61 -18.28 -22.82
CA ASP A 502 1.22 -19.61 -22.70
C ASP A 502 2.72 -19.59 -23.06
N GLN A 503 3.14 -18.73 -23.99
CA GLN A 503 4.55 -18.60 -24.38
C GLN A 503 5.39 -17.98 -23.26
N VAL A 504 4.88 -16.92 -22.61
CA VAL A 504 5.52 -16.30 -21.45
C VAL A 504 5.59 -17.30 -20.31
N HIS A 505 4.52 -18.06 -20.07
CA HIS A 505 4.44 -19.04 -18.99
C HIS A 505 5.46 -20.17 -19.16
N VAL A 506 5.54 -20.78 -20.36
CA VAL A 506 6.53 -21.83 -20.68
C VAL A 506 7.96 -21.31 -20.56
N LEU A 507 8.21 -20.06 -20.99
CA LEU A 507 9.52 -19.44 -20.84
C LEU A 507 9.86 -19.25 -19.36
N ALA A 508 8.92 -18.76 -18.55
CA ALA A 508 9.08 -18.54 -17.13
C ALA A 508 9.35 -19.86 -16.39
N GLU A 509 8.60 -20.94 -16.67
CA GLU A 509 8.86 -22.26 -16.09
C GLU A 509 10.30 -22.73 -16.30
N ARG A 510 10.81 -22.57 -17.52
CA ARG A 510 12.18 -22.96 -17.85
C ARG A 510 13.22 -22.09 -17.14
N LEU A 511 13.03 -20.78 -17.14
CA LEU A 511 14.02 -19.83 -16.60
C LEU A 511 14.05 -19.82 -15.07
N LEU A 512 12.90 -20.08 -14.44
CA LEU A 512 12.74 -20.01 -12.99
C LEU A 512 12.98 -21.37 -12.30
N ALA A 513 13.09 -22.47 -13.06
CA ALA A 513 13.37 -23.80 -12.54
C ALA A 513 14.54 -23.86 -11.54
N PRO A 514 15.70 -23.22 -11.77
CA PRO A 514 16.82 -23.26 -10.81
C PRO A 514 16.46 -22.68 -9.44
N LEU A 515 15.58 -21.66 -9.38
CA LEU A 515 15.18 -21.04 -8.12
C LEU A 515 14.19 -21.92 -7.36
N ARG A 516 13.29 -22.59 -8.09
CA ARG A 516 12.36 -23.57 -7.51
C ARG A 516 13.11 -24.76 -6.93
N GLU A 517 14.08 -25.29 -7.68
CA GLU A 517 14.94 -26.40 -7.23
C GLU A 517 15.77 -26.02 -6.00
N ALA A 518 16.21 -24.75 -5.92
CA ALA A 518 16.94 -24.22 -4.77
C ALA A 518 16.06 -23.93 -3.53
N GLY A 519 14.74 -24.09 -3.64
CA GLY A 519 13.79 -23.84 -2.55
C GLY A 519 13.71 -22.36 -2.15
N VAL A 520 13.87 -21.45 -3.11
CA VAL A 520 13.75 -20.01 -2.87
C VAL A 520 12.37 -19.67 -2.31
N ASP A 521 12.32 -18.95 -1.19
CA ASP A 521 11.07 -18.48 -0.57
C ASP A 521 10.82 -16.97 -0.76
N THR A 522 11.82 -16.24 -1.23
CA THR A 522 11.74 -14.79 -1.49
C THR A 522 12.54 -14.47 -2.73
N LEU A 523 11.91 -13.79 -3.69
CA LEU A 523 12.45 -13.54 -5.01
C LEU A 523 12.44 -12.04 -5.33
N LEU A 524 13.63 -11.47 -5.54
CA LEU A 524 13.80 -10.10 -6.00
C LEU A 524 13.67 -10.01 -7.53
N LEU A 525 12.80 -9.10 -7.98
CA LEU A 525 12.60 -8.72 -9.37
C LEU A 525 13.70 -7.75 -9.81
N GLY A 526 14.89 -8.26 -10.08
CA GLY A 526 16.10 -7.50 -10.44
C GLY A 526 16.12 -6.90 -11.85
N CYS A 527 14.94 -6.58 -12.40
CA CYS A 527 14.72 -5.78 -13.60
C CYS A 527 13.43 -4.99 -13.40
N THR A 528 13.44 -3.70 -13.68
CA THR A 528 12.30 -2.80 -13.50
C THR A 528 11.10 -3.12 -14.41
N HIS A 529 11.26 -4.01 -15.40
CA HIS A 529 10.17 -4.50 -16.25
C HIS A 529 9.49 -5.76 -15.67
N TYR A 530 10.13 -6.48 -14.76
CA TYR A 530 9.60 -7.75 -14.26
C TYR A 530 8.37 -7.64 -13.34
N PRO A 531 8.07 -6.50 -12.68
CA PRO A 531 6.79 -6.33 -11.98
C PRO A 531 5.57 -6.57 -12.89
N PHE A 532 5.65 -6.27 -14.20
CA PHE A 532 4.58 -6.56 -15.15
C PHE A 532 4.34 -8.06 -15.38
N LEU A 533 5.31 -8.91 -15.05
CA LEU A 533 5.22 -10.36 -15.11
C LEU A 533 4.94 -10.98 -13.74
N ALA A 534 4.66 -10.19 -12.70
CA ALA A 534 4.52 -10.67 -11.32
C ALA A 534 3.50 -11.81 -11.20
N ARG A 535 2.40 -11.75 -11.95
CA ARG A 535 1.40 -12.82 -11.99
C ARG A 535 1.99 -14.13 -12.52
N THR A 536 2.55 -14.12 -13.72
CA THR A 536 3.16 -15.33 -14.32
C THR A 536 4.33 -15.86 -13.50
N ILE A 537 5.15 -14.97 -12.94
CA ILE A 537 6.24 -15.37 -12.04
C ILE A 537 5.69 -16.03 -10.78
N THR A 538 4.63 -15.50 -10.18
CA THR A 538 3.96 -16.09 -9.00
C THR A 538 3.34 -17.44 -9.34
N ASP A 539 2.69 -17.57 -10.49
CA ASP A 539 2.06 -18.82 -10.93
C ASP A 539 3.12 -19.94 -11.13
N VAL A 540 4.31 -19.59 -11.60
CA VAL A 540 5.43 -20.53 -11.79
C VAL A 540 6.18 -20.84 -10.49
N MET A 541 6.53 -19.82 -9.70
CA MET A 541 7.30 -19.97 -8.47
C MET A 541 6.49 -20.57 -7.32
N GLY A 542 5.17 -20.37 -7.34
CA GLY A 542 4.26 -20.73 -6.26
C GLY A 542 3.97 -19.54 -5.35
N ARG A 543 2.76 -19.53 -4.78
CA ARG A 543 2.24 -18.43 -3.96
C ARG A 543 2.94 -18.25 -2.61
N ASP A 544 3.73 -19.23 -2.20
CA ASP A 544 4.52 -19.18 -0.97
C ASP A 544 5.83 -18.39 -1.15
N VAL A 545 6.19 -18.04 -2.40
CA VAL A 545 7.36 -17.22 -2.71
C VAL A 545 6.99 -15.75 -2.67
N VAL A 546 7.63 -14.98 -1.78
CA VAL A 546 7.43 -13.53 -1.68
C VAL A 546 8.16 -12.84 -2.82
N LEU A 547 7.46 -12.03 -3.62
CA LEU A 547 8.11 -11.19 -4.64
C LEU A 547 8.49 -9.84 -4.05
N VAL A 548 9.72 -9.39 -4.32
CA VAL A 548 10.24 -8.08 -3.90
C VAL A 548 10.49 -7.21 -5.12
N ASP A 549 10.00 -5.98 -5.10
CA ASP A 549 10.26 -4.94 -6.12
C ASP A 549 11.23 -3.88 -5.56
N SER A 550 12.25 -3.54 -6.32
CA SER A 550 13.27 -2.55 -5.96
C SER A 550 12.76 -1.11 -5.99
N ALA A 551 11.62 -0.84 -6.65
CA ALA A 551 11.16 0.53 -6.90
C ALA A 551 10.85 1.31 -5.61
N ASP A 552 10.01 0.74 -4.76
CA ASP A 552 9.60 1.33 -3.48
C ASP A 552 10.80 1.51 -2.53
N GLU A 553 11.66 0.51 -2.45
CA GLU A 553 12.81 0.52 -1.55
C GLU A 553 13.83 1.58 -1.92
N THR A 554 14.01 1.79 -3.23
CA THR A 554 14.85 2.87 -3.74
C THR A 554 14.28 4.23 -3.31
N ALA A 555 12.97 4.42 -3.33
CA ALA A 555 12.34 5.66 -2.88
C ALA A 555 12.56 5.91 -1.37
N PHE A 556 12.47 4.89 -0.52
CA PHE A 556 12.79 5.03 0.91
C PHE A 556 14.23 5.42 1.14
N ARG A 557 15.16 4.75 0.45
CA ARG A 557 16.59 5.03 0.58
C ARG A 557 16.91 6.47 0.16
N VAL A 558 16.28 6.95 -0.90
CA VAL A 558 16.41 8.34 -1.35
C VAL A 558 15.91 9.32 -0.29
N ARG A 559 14.72 9.10 0.29
CA ARG A 559 14.19 9.95 1.37
C ARG A 559 15.12 9.99 2.59
N GLU A 560 15.63 8.84 3.01
CA GLU A 560 16.56 8.73 4.13
C GLU A 560 17.82 9.56 3.86
N LEU A 561 18.45 9.38 2.69
CA LEU A 561 19.65 10.12 2.31
C LEU A 561 19.40 11.62 2.17
N LEU A 562 18.27 12.04 1.60
CA LEU A 562 17.91 13.46 1.54
C LEU A 562 17.79 14.08 2.93
N THR A 563 17.23 13.34 3.89
CA THR A 563 17.06 13.79 5.27
C THR A 563 18.41 13.87 5.99
N ASP A 564 19.20 12.80 5.94
CA ASP A 564 20.48 12.68 6.64
C ASP A 564 21.48 13.74 6.16
N LEU A 565 21.55 13.92 4.85
CA LEU A 565 22.44 14.88 4.21
C LEU A 565 21.89 16.32 4.27
N GLY A 566 20.64 16.51 4.71
CA GLY A 566 19.99 17.82 4.73
C GLY A 566 19.76 18.40 3.33
N LEU A 567 19.55 17.55 2.33
CA LEU A 567 19.26 17.88 0.94
C LEU A 567 17.75 17.93 0.66
N ALA A 568 16.92 17.50 1.61
CA ALA A 568 15.47 17.57 1.49
C ALA A 568 15.01 19.02 1.27
N ARG A 569 14.15 19.22 0.26
CA ARG A 569 13.55 20.52 -0.02
C ARG A 569 12.67 20.92 1.15
N THR A 570 13.01 22.02 1.82
CA THR A 570 12.22 22.59 2.91
C THR A 570 11.59 23.92 2.47
N GLY A 571 10.27 23.94 2.26
CA GLY A 571 9.52 25.20 2.14
C GLY A 571 9.18 25.74 0.74
N ALA A 572 8.88 24.91 -0.26
CA ALA A 572 8.29 25.40 -1.51
C ALA A 572 7.19 24.46 -2.01
N GLY A 573 5.97 25.00 -2.22
CA GLY A 573 4.85 24.41 -2.95
C GLY A 573 4.31 23.05 -2.44
N PRO A 574 3.05 22.71 -2.73
CA PRO A 574 2.51 21.37 -2.43
C PRO A 574 3.01 20.27 -3.37
N VAL A 575 3.53 20.63 -4.56
CA VAL A 575 3.93 19.71 -5.63
C VAL A 575 5.21 20.20 -6.31
N GLY A 576 6.19 19.31 -6.49
CA GLY A 576 7.42 19.57 -7.23
C GLY A 576 7.23 19.58 -8.74
N HIS A 577 8.16 20.22 -9.45
CA HIS A 577 8.20 20.26 -10.91
C HIS A 577 8.97 19.05 -11.44
N HIS A 578 8.37 18.30 -12.37
CA HIS A 578 8.97 17.12 -12.97
C HIS A 578 9.28 17.36 -14.45
N ILE A 579 10.50 17.00 -14.86
CA ILE A 579 10.96 17.05 -16.26
C ILE A 579 11.25 15.64 -16.71
N PHE A 580 10.69 15.25 -17.85
CA PHE A 580 10.97 13.96 -18.47
C PHE A 580 11.69 14.16 -19.80
N GLU A 581 12.82 13.48 -19.98
CA GLU A 581 13.60 13.50 -21.21
C GLU A 581 13.75 12.09 -21.77
N SER A 582 13.77 11.96 -23.09
CA SER A 582 13.98 10.69 -23.80
C SER A 582 15.04 10.86 -24.88
N SER A 583 15.99 9.93 -24.96
CA SER A 583 17.02 9.96 -26.01
C SER A 583 16.60 9.35 -27.35
N GLY A 584 15.47 8.64 -27.36
CA GLY A 584 14.85 8.05 -28.54
C GLY A 584 13.57 8.78 -28.94
N ASP A 585 12.61 8.03 -29.49
CA ASP A 585 11.34 8.60 -29.92
C ASP A 585 10.50 9.06 -28.71
N VAL A 586 10.30 10.38 -28.62
CA VAL A 586 9.56 11.06 -27.56
C VAL A 586 8.07 10.70 -27.55
N GLU A 587 7.45 10.49 -28.72
CA GLU A 587 6.03 10.13 -28.81
C GLU A 587 5.80 8.70 -28.35
N VAL A 588 6.69 7.78 -28.73
CA VAL A 588 6.67 6.42 -28.21
C VAL A 588 6.90 6.44 -26.70
N PHE A 589 7.83 7.27 -26.23
CA PHE A 589 8.12 7.37 -24.80
C PHE A 589 6.89 7.85 -24.00
N ARG A 590 6.27 8.93 -24.46
CA ARG A 590 5.05 9.49 -23.88
C ARG A 590 3.90 8.48 -23.86
N ARG A 591 3.65 7.81 -24.99
CA ARG A 591 2.53 6.88 -25.15
C ARG A 591 2.63 5.69 -24.20
N LEU A 592 3.82 5.08 -24.09
CA LEU A 592 4.03 3.90 -23.23
C LEU A 592 4.09 4.28 -21.75
N GLY A 593 4.74 5.40 -21.41
CA GLY A 593 4.85 5.82 -20.01
C GLY A 593 3.57 6.39 -19.40
N ARG A 594 2.62 6.91 -20.21
CA ARG A 594 1.32 7.45 -19.72
C ARG A 594 0.54 6.44 -18.88
N GLY A 595 0.67 5.14 -19.14
CA GLY A 595 0.04 4.09 -18.34
C GLY A 595 0.61 3.98 -16.92
N MET A 596 1.82 4.49 -16.66
CA MET A 596 2.53 4.36 -15.38
C MET A 596 2.51 5.65 -14.54
N LEU A 597 2.67 6.83 -15.16
CA LEU A 597 2.73 8.13 -14.47
C LEU A 597 1.54 9.05 -14.77
N GLY A 598 0.62 8.65 -15.65
CA GLY A 598 -0.52 9.46 -16.02
C GLY A 598 -0.13 10.76 -16.73
N PRO A 599 -0.75 11.92 -16.41
CA PRO A 599 -0.56 13.18 -17.14
C PRO A 599 0.82 13.83 -16.94
N GLU A 600 1.64 13.35 -15.99
CA GLU A 600 2.99 13.87 -15.74
C GLU A 600 3.92 13.74 -16.95
N LEU A 601 3.63 12.82 -17.88
CA LEU A 601 4.38 12.61 -19.11
C LEU A 601 3.87 13.42 -20.31
N ASP A 602 2.99 14.40 -20.13
CA ASP A 602 2.49 15.19 -21.26
C ASP A 602 3.59 16.05 -21.89
N ASP A 603 4.56 16.55 -21.10
CA ASP A 603 5.73 17.31 -21.57
C ASP A 603 7.03 16.49 -21.47
N VAL A 604 7.30 15.67 -22.51
CA VAL A 604 8.57 14.93 -22.67
C VAL A 604 9.46 15.66 -23.68
N ARG A 605 10.73 15.85 -23.33
CA ARG A 605 11.75 16.51 -24.15
C ARG A 605 12.69 15.50 -24.80
N ALA A 606 13.21 15.84 -25.98
CA ALA A 606 14.25 15.05 -26.62
C ALA A 606 15.62 15.42 -26.05
N VAL A 607 16.45 14.42 -25.77
CA VAL A 607 17.89 14.58 -25.49
C VAL A 607 18.70 13.83 -26.54
N ALA A 608 19.88 14.33 -26.90
CA ALA A 608 20.77 13.68 -27.87
C ALA A 608 22.17 13.57 -27.29
N TRP A 609 22.79 12.42 -27.53
CA TRP A 609 24.15 12.09 -27.12
C TRP A 609 25.12 12.44 -28.26
N ASN A 610 26.31 12.94 -27.92
CA ASN A 610 27.29 13.41 -28.91
C ASN A 610 28.22 12.32 -29.42
#